data_AF-A0A1E8B7K0-F1
#
_entry.id   AF-A0A1E8B7K0-F1
#
_cell.length_a   1.000
_cell.length_b   1.000
_cell.length_c   1.000
_cell.angle_alpha   90.00
_cell.angle_beta   90.00
_cell.angle_gamma   90.00
#
_symmetry.space_group_name_H-M   'P 1'
#
loop_
_entity.id
_entity.type
_entity.pdbx_description
1 polymer ?
#
loop_
_entity_poly.entity_id
_entity_poly.type
_entity_poly.pdbx_seq_one_letter_code
_entity_poly.pdbx_strand_id
1 'polypeptide(L)'
;MISSGDNSPTIKISETNLQYLLVMLHLRIESNTIKTVLNWTNEEFEKHIYLLELEGLLKRTGEGYYPTCMVITAYEGNKLYNLCKPLIKPTLKMIEKYSNQIDIISKRIETSNHLPKESYSLLLYSGVLLDFGQITNIEENYLGTERPLRNEKRYNYAIQEQEQTDIEAFGMYGNTYLYLGEVQIGLYRNTRYTTLNLITANKEILEEHFHDAITDINYAKKQLVKNFVAADTQWK
;
A
#
# COMPACT_ATOMS: atom_id res chain seq x y z
N MET A 1 -13.82 -1.62 0.45
CA MET A 1 -13.27 -2.70 -0.39
C MET A 1 -12.51 -2.00 -1.52
N ILE A 2 -11.16 -1.94 -1.50
CA ILE A 2 -10.36 -1.18 -2.52
C ILE A 2 -10.28 -1.94 -3.83
N SER A 3 -10.39 -3.26 -3.73
CA SER A 3 -10.25 -4.21 -4.80
C SER A 3 -11.49 -5.09 -4.75
N SER A 4 -12.34 -4.96 -5.76
CA SER A 4 -13.39 -5.93 -6.04
C SER A 4 -13.29 -6.29 -7.51
N GLY A 5 -13.25 -7.58 -7.82
CA GLY A 5 -13.07 -8.06 -9.19
C GLY A 5 -11.60 -8.07 -9.65
N ASP A 6 -11.41 -8.27 -10.95
CA ASP A 6 -10.11 -8.32 -11.61
C ASP A 6 -9.57 -6.89 -11.79
N ASN A 7 -8.76 -6.45 -10.83
CA ASN A 7 -8.30 -5.06 -10.70
C ASN A 7 -6.78 -4.91 -10.83
N SER A 8 -6.16 -5.78 -11.64
CA SER A 8 -4.72 -5.79 -11.86
C SER A 8 -4.40 -5.95 -13.36
N PRO A 9 -3.20 -5.52 -13.80
CA PRO A 9 -2.77 -5.77 -15.17
C PRO A 9 -2.80 -7.26 -15.52
N THR A 10 -3.21 -7.58 -16.74
CA THR A 10 -3.20 -8.96 -17.25
C THR A 10 -1.78 -9.48 -17.51
N ILE A 11 -0.83 -8.55 -17.66
CA ILE A 11 0.59 -8.84 -17.89
C ILE A 11 1.41 -8.56 -16.64
N LYS A 12 2.45 -9.38 -16.40
CA LYS A 12 3.39 -9.13 -15.31
C LYS A 12 4.27 -7.92 -15.67
N ILE A 13 4.06 -6.80 -14.98
CA ILE A 13 4.87 -5.59 -15.12
C ILE A 13 6.01 -5.56 -14.10
N SER A 14 5.67 -5.78 -12.81
CA SER A 14 6.65 -5.76 -11.72
C SER A 14 7.71 -6.84 -11.92
N GLU A 15 8.96 -6.52 -11.57
CA GLU A 15 10.11 -7.43 -11.70
C GLU A 15 10.43 -7.81 -13.15
N THR A 16 9.94 -7.05 -14.13
CA THR A 16 10.27 -7.23 -15.55
C THR A 16 10.83 -5.94 -16.15
N ASN A 17 11.44 -6.04 -17.33
CA ASN A 17 11.92 -4.85 -18.05
C ASN A 17 10.79 -3.91 -18.51
N LEU A 18 9.52 -4.31 -18.45
CA LEU A 18 8.39 -3.44 -18.78
C LEU A 18 8.24 -2.28 -17.80
N GLN A 19 8.55 -2.49 -16.51
CA GLN A 19 8.52 -1.40 -15.53
C GLN A 19 9.57 -0.33 -15.88
N TYR A 20 10.76 -0.76 -16.30
CA TYR A 20 11.85 0.15 -16.70
C TYR A 20 11.51 0.87 -18.01
N LEU A 21 10.90 0.17 -18.98
CA LEU A 21 10.41 0.81 -20.21
C LEU A 21 9.44 1.96 -19.89
N LEU A 22 8.44 1.74 -19.02
CA LEU A 22 7.49 2.78 -18.61
C LEU A 22 8.19 3.97 -17.92
N VAL A 23 9.18 3.70 -17.07
CA VAL A 23 9.99 4.74 -16.42
C VAL A 23 10.82 5.54 -17.42
N MET A 24 11.51 4.89 -18.35
CA MET A 24 12.34 5.57 -19.35
C MET A 24 11.49 6.42 -20.31
N LEU A 25 10.30 5.94 -20.68
CA LEU A 25 9.34 6.70 -21.49
C LEU A 25 8.78 7.91 -20.73
N HIS A 26 8.48 7.77 -19.44
CA HIS A 26 8.11 8.90 -18.55
C HIS A 26 9.20 9.97 -18.54
N LEU A 27 10.46 9.54 -18.47
CA LEU A 27 11.65 10.41 -18.49
C LEU A 27 12.03 10.94 -19.89
N ARG A 28 11.23 10.66 -20.93
CA ARG A 28 11.48 11.09 -22.33
C ARG A 28 12.80 10.59 -22.92
N ILE A 29 13.27 9.44 -22.48
CA ILE A 29 14.46 8.81 -23.06
C ILE A 29 14.11 8.31 -24.47
N GLU A 30 14.97 8.58 -25.44
CA GLU A 30 14.75 8.15 -26.82
C GLU A 30 14.74 6.62 -26.98
N SER A 31 13.91 6.12 -27.89
CA SER A 31 13.73 4.68 -28.12
C SER A 31 15.03 3.93 -28.44
N ASN A 32 15.97 4.55 -29.17
CA ASN A 32 17.26 3.94 -29.47
C ASN A 32 18.12 3.72 -28.21
N THR A 33 18.10 4.68 -27.30
CA THR A 33 18.78 4.58 -26.01
C THR A 33 18.11 3.51 -25.14
N ILE A 34 16.77 3.49 -25.09
CA ILE A 34 16.01 2.47 -24.33
C ILE A 34 16.37 1.06 -24.80
N LYS A 35 16.31 0.82 -26.12
CA LYS A 35 16.68 -0.47 -26.72
C LYS A 35 18.09 -0.90 -26.34
N THR A 36 19.04 0.04 -26.37
CA THR A 36 20.43 -0.24 -26.00
C THR A 36 20.55 -0.61 -24.51
N VAL A 37 19.93 0.14 -23.61
CA VAL A 37 19.99 -0.09 -22.16
C VAL A 37 19.31 -1.40 -21.76
N LEU A 38 18.17 -1.72 -22.39
CA LEU A 38 17.41 -2.93 -22.12
C LEU A 38 17.88 -4.14 -22.93
N ASN A 39 18.91 -3.97 -23.77
CA ASN A 39 19.43 -4.98 -24.69
C ASN A 39 18.33 -5.63 -25.55
N TRP A 40 17.47 -4.79 -26.14
CA TRP A 40 16.37 -5.20 -26.99
C TRP A 40 16.61 -4.88 -28.46
N THR A 41 16.21 -5.82 -29.31
CA THR A 41 16.04 -5.59 -30.74
C THR A 41 14.88 -4.64 -31.01
N ASN A 42 14.79 -4.14 -32.25
CA ASN A 42 13.61 -3.35 -32.68
C ASN A 42 12.32 -4.17 -32.54
N GLU A 43 12.34 -5.45 -32.87
CA GLU A 43 11.16 -6.32 -32.80
C GLU A 43 10.68 -6.52 -31.36
N GLU A 44 11.59 -6.76 -30.41
CA GLU A 44 11.25 -6.88 -28.99
C GLU A 44 10.68 -5.56 -28.43
N PHE A 45 11.29 -4.43 -28.78
CA PHE A 45 10.80 -3.12 -28.37
C PHE A 45 9.37 -2.87 -28.88
N GLU A 46 9.12 -3.05 -30.17
CA GLU A 46 7.78 -2.84 -30.75
C GLU A 46 6.75 -3.82 -30.17
N LYS A 47 7.15 -5.08 -29.91
CA LYS A 47 6.30 -6.06 -29.23
C LYS A 47 5.91 -5.59 -27.82
N HIS A 48 6.85 -5.05 -27.05
CA HIS A 48 6.58 -4.55 -25.69
C HIS A 48 5.75 -3.26 -25.69
N ILE A 49 5.98 -2.36 -26.64
CA ILE A 49 5.13 -1.18 -26.86
C ILE A 49 3.69 -1.61 -27.16
N TYR A 50 3.50 -2.50 -28.14
CA TYR A 50 2.18 -3.01 -28.51
C TYR A 50 1.47 -3.67 -27.33
N LEU A 51 2.20 -4.48 -26.54
CA LEU A 51 1.65 -5.13 -25.35
C LEU A 51 1.15 -4.12 -24.30
N LEU A 52 1.92 -3.05 -24.06
CA LEU A 52 1.54 -2.01 -23.09
C LEU A 52 0.39 -1.13 -23.61
N GLU A 53 0.30 -0.89 -24.92
CA GLU A 53 -0.82 -0.19 -25.54
C GLU A 53 -2.11 -1.03 -25.45
N LEU A 54 -2.06 -2.33 -25.74
CA LEU A 54 -3.18 -3.25 -25.55
C LEU A 54 -3.64 -3.32 -24.09
N GLU A 55 -2.70 -3.35 -23.15
CA GLU A 55 -3.02 -3.33 -21.73
C GLU A 55 -3.63 -1.98 -21.30
N GLY A 56 -3.52 -0.95 -22.15
CA GLY A 56 -3.97 0.40 -21.87
C GLY A 56 -3.06 1.15 -20.90
N LEU A 57 -1.83 0.69 -20.66
CA LEU A 57 -0.81 1.31 -19.80
C LEU A 57 0.10 2.30 -20.56
N LEU A 58 0.02 2.30 -21.89
CA LEU A 58 0.75 3.20 -22.76
C LEU A 58 -0.18 3.78 -23.82
N LYS A 59 0.08 5.02 -24.22
CA LYS A 59 -0.56 5.63 -25.39
C LYS A 59 0.48 6.29 -26.26
N ARG A 60 0.26 6.25 -27.58
CA ARG A 60 0.97 7.10 -28.52
C ARG A 60 0.32 8.47 -28.61
N THR A 61 1.14 9.51 -28.56
CA THR A 61 0.76 10.89 -28.88
C THR A 61 1.62 11.37 -30.05
N GLY A 62 1.32 12.55 -30.61
CA GLY A 62 2.14 13.13 -31.68
C GLY A 62 3.63 13.31 -31.30
N GLU A 63 3.93 13.38 -30.00
CA GLU A 63 5.26 13.60 -29.44
C GLU A 63 5.96 12.29 -29.00
N GLY A 64 5.34 11.12 -29.18
CA GLY A 64 5.93 9.81 -28.83
C GLY A 64 5.05 8.97 -27.91
N TYR A 65 5.66 8.08 -27.13
CA TYR A 65 4.95 7.16 -26.22
C TYR A 65 4.88 7.71 -24.79
N TYR A 66 3.70 7.62 -24.19
CA TYR A 66 3.37 8.23 -22.91
C TYR A 66 2.72 7.16 -22.02
N PRO A 67 3.29 6.85 -20.84
CA PRO A 67 2.60 6.07 -19.84
C PRO A 67 1.25 6.71 -19.49
N THR A 68 0.21 5.88 -19.40
CA THR A 68 -1.11 6.31 -18.95
C THR A 68 -1.35 5.94 -17.49
N CYS A 69 -0.47 5.14 -16.90
CA CYS A 69 -0.34 4.96 -15.45
C CYS A 69 0.55 6.05 -14.85
N MET A 70 0.45 6.22 -13.54
CA MET A 70 1.27 7.19 -12.83
C MET A 70 2.68 6.60 -12.63
N VAL A 71 3.70 7.31 -13.11
CA VAL A 71 5.11 6.98 -12.84
C VAL A 71 5.67 8.11 -11.98
N ILE A 72 6.21 7.78 -10.81
CA ILE A 72 6.72 8.76 -9.86
C ILE A 72 8.13 8.34 -9.45
N THR A 73 9.11 9.16 -9.84
CA THR A 73 10.48 9.07 -9.35
C THR A 73 10.60 9.55 -7.90
N ALA A 74 11.68 9.22 -7.21
CA ALA A 74 11.97 9.67 -5.85
C ALA A 74 11.97 11.21 -5.77
N TYR A 75 12.54 11.86 -6.79
CA TYR A 75 12.55 13.31 -6.91
C TYR A 75 11.14 13.91 -7.05
N GLU A 76 10.29 13.34 -7.92
CA GLU A 76 8.90 13.78 -8.09
C GLU A 76 8.06 13.50 -6.83
N GLY A 77 8.31 12.38 -6.17
CA GLY A 77 7.68 12.02 -4.90
C GLY A 77 7.96 13.04 -3.80
N ASN A 78 9.21 13.49 -3.66
CA ASN A 78 9.55 14.57 -2.73
C ASN A 78 8.82 15.88 -3.08
N LYS A 79 8.71 16.22 -4.38
CA LYS A 79 7.91 17.38 -4.80
C LYS A 79 6.44 17.24 -4.42
N LEU A 80 5.82 16.09 -4.71
CA LEU A 80 4.44 15.79 -4.35
C LEU A 80 4.22 15.89 -2.83
N TYR A 81 5.12 15.32 -2.04
CA TYR A 81 5.07 15.43 -0.58
C TYR A 81 5.08 16.90 -0.12
N ASN A 82 5.98 17.72 -0.67
CA ASN A 82 6.07 19.14 -0.31
C ASN A 82 4.83 19.94 -0.75
N LEU A 83 4.19 19.58 -1.86
CA LEU A 83 2.91 20.16 -2.28
C LEU A 83 1.76 19.78 -1.33
N CYS A 84 1.77 18.56 -0.80
CA CYS A 84 0.76 18.07 0.12
C CYS A 84 0.97 18.54 1.58
N LYS A 85 2.21 18.85 1.96
CA LYS A 85 2.57 19.22 3.34
C LYS A 85 1.71 20.34 3.95
N PRO A 86 1.37 21.44 3.23
CA PRO A 86 0.47 22.48 3.75
C PRO A 86 -0.94 21.99 4.03
N LEU A 87 -1.40 20.91 3.38
CA LEU A 87 -2.74 20.34 3.55
C LEU A 87 -2.87 19.49 4.83
N ILE A 88 -1.74 19.00 5.37
CA ILE A 88 -1.74 18.13 6.56
C ILE A 88 -2.43 18.80 7.74
N LYS A 89 -2.07 20.05 8.06
CA LYS A 89 -2.60 20.76 9.24
C LYS A 89 -4.11 21.06 9.11
N PRO A 90 -4.63 21.58 7.98
CA PRO A 90 -6.06 21.67 7.74
C PRO A 90 -6.80 20.33 7.87
N THR A 91 -6.26 19.26 7.28
CA THR A 91 -6.87 17.92 7.36
C THR A 91 -6.95 17.42 8.80
N LEU A 92 -5.87 17.59 9.58
CA LEU A 92 -5.87 17.24 11.01
C LEU A 92 -6.92 18.01 11.79
N LYS A 93 -7.03 19.33 11.57
CA LYS A 93 -8.08 20.15 12.20
C LYS A 93 -9.49 19.68 11.88
N MET A 94 -9.72 19.20 10.65
CA MET A 94 -11.01 18.63 10.28
C MET A 94 -11.28 17.34 11.05
N ILE A 95 -10.31 16.44 11.15
CA ILE A 95 -10.46 15.20 11.93
C ILE A 95 -10.69 15.51 13.42
N GLU A 96 -9.92 16.44 13.99
CA GLU A 96 -10.06 16.90 15.37
C GLU A 96 -11.46 17.45 15.67
N LYS A 97 -12.02 18.25 14.75
CA LYS A 97 -13.37 18.80 14.86
C LYS A 97 -14.44 17.71 15.06
N TYR A 98 -14.28 16.55 14.42
CA TYR A 98 -15.22 15.43 14.52
C TYR A 98 -14.81 14.37 15.57
N SER A 99 -13.66 14.55 16.22
CA SER A 99 -13.07 13.57 17.15
C SER A 99 -13.98 13.20 18.33
N ASN A 100 -14.65 14.19 18.93
CA ASN A 100 -15.59 13.95 20.03
C ASN A 100 -16.85 13.22 19.56
N GLN A 101 -17.33 13.54 18.36
CA GLN A 101 -18.50 12.87 17.80
C GLN A 101 -18.20 11.40 17.46
N ILE A 102 -17.01 11.15 16.87
CA ILE A 102 -16.52 9.78 16.61
C ILE A 102 -16.45 8.98 17.91
N ASP A 103 -15.94 9.58 18.98
CA ASP A 103 -15.85 8.93 20.29
C ASP A 103 -17.24 8.57 20.85
N ILE A 104 -18.18 9.53 20.88
CA ILE A 104 -19.56 9.30 21.33
C ILE A 104 -20.23 8.18 20.54
N ILE A 105 -20.06 8.16 19.21
CA ILE A 105 -20.63 7.12 18.36
C ILE A 105 -19.97 5.77 18.68
N SER A 106 -18.66 5.74 18.85
CA SER A 106 -17.93 4.50 19.16
C SER A 106 -18.39 3.86 20.47
N LYS A 107 -18.79 4.66 21.46
CA LYS A 107 -19.32 4.19 22.75
C LYS A 107 -20.68 3.51 22.66
N ARG A 108 -21.35 3.57 21.49
CA ARG A 108 -22.57 2.78 21.22
C ARG A 108 -22.25 1.32 20.88
N ILE A 109 -21.02 1.00 20.53
CA ILE A 109 -20.56 -0.37 20.29
C ILE A 109 -20.25 -0.99 21.65
N GLU A 110 -20.96 -2.07 21.99
CA GLU A 110 -20.86 -2.74 23.29
C GLU A 110 -19.40 -3.03 23.68
N THR A 111 -18.61 -3.64 22.80
CA THR A 111 -17.19 -3.92 23.07
C THR A 111 -16.33 -2.68 23.33
N SER A 112 -16.69 -1.53 22.76
CA SER A 112 -15.91 -0.28 22.87
C SER A 112 -16.32 0.59 24.05
N ASN A 113 -17.51 0.36 24.63
CA ASN A 113 -18.05 1.26 25.67
C ASN A 113 -17.16 1.26 26.94
N HIS A 114 -16.53 0.14 27.26
CA HIS A 114 -15.72 -0.08 28.47
C HIS A 114 -14.23 0.22 28.27
N LEU A 115 -13.77 0.37 27.02
CA LEU A 115 -12.36 0.60 26.70
C LEU A 115 -12.04 2.09 26.63
N PRO A 116 -10.86 2.55 27.07
CA PRO A 116 -10.44 3.92 26.78
C PRO A 116 -10.25 4.08 25.26
N LYS A 117 -10.57 5.28 24.74
CA LYS A 117 -10.56 5.57 23.29
C LYS A 117 -9.20 5.24 22.66
N GLU A 118 -8.14 5.48 23.39
CA GLU A 118 -6.75 5.28 22.98
C GLU A 118 -6.51 3.83 22.52
N SER A 119 -7.12 2.85 23.21
CA SER A 119 -6.94 1.41 22.94
C SER A 119 -7.46 0.96 21.57
N TYR A 120 -8.41 1.69 20.99
CA TYR A 120 -9.02 1.35 19.69
C TYR A 120 -9.03 2.52 18.72
N SER A 121 -8.30 3.60 19.04
CA SER A 121 -8.22 4.81 18.23
C SER A 121 -7.75 4.52 16.79
N LEU A 122 -6.75 3.65 16.61
CA LEU A 122 -6.29 3.24 15.29
C LEU A 122 -7.43 2.61 14.48
N LEU A 123 -8.26 1.76 15.09
CA LEU A 123 -9.42 1.17 14.43
C LEU A 123 -10.41 2.26 13.99
N LEU A 124 -10.74 3.20 14.88
CA LEU A 124 -11.68 4.30 14.57
C LEU A 124 -11.19 5.17 13.42
N TYR A 125 -9.92 5.56 13.45
CA TYR A 125 -9.36 6.49 12.48
C TYR A 125 -8.87 5.80 11.21
N SER A 126 -8.68 4.48 11.21
CA SER A 126 -8.23 3.74 10.02
C SER A 126 -9.16 3.92 8.82
N GLY A 127 -10.48 4.02 9.03
CA GLY A 127 -11.44 4.29 7.95
C GLY A 127 -11.30 5.68 7.30
N VAL A 128 -10.64 6.62 7.97
CA VAL A 128 -10.33 7.96 7.46
C VAL A 128 -8.90 8.05 6.91
N LEU A 129 -7.98 7.34 7.55
CA LEU A 129 -6.54 7.43 7.27
C LEU A 129 -6.07 6.47 6.18
N LEU A 130 -6.73 5.31 6.03
CA LEU A 130 -6.36 4.31 5.03
C LEU A 130 -7.03 4.61 3.69
N ASP A 131 -6.29 4.28 2.64
CA ASP A 131 -6.64 4.47 1.24
C ASP A 131 -8.01 3.88 0.85
N PHE A 132 -8.47 2.80 1.51
CA PHE A 132 -9.79 2.22 1.20
C PHE A 132 -10.98 3.10 1.45
N GLY A 133 -10.93 3.94 2.47
CA GLY A 133 -11.98 4.93 2.72
C GLY A 133 -11.80 6.16 1.84
N GLN A 134 -10.57 6.45 1.41
CA GLN A 134 -10.24 7.68 0.70
C GLN A 134 -10.50 7.57 -0.80
N ILE A 135 -10.07 6.47 -1.45
CA ILE A 135 -10.12 6.35 -2.91
C ILE A 135 -11.54 6.46 -3.45
N THR A 136 -12.50 5.74 -2.86
CA THR A 136 -13.91 5.83 -3.27
C THR A 136 -14.45 7.26 -3.09
N ASN A 137 -14.13 7.91 -1.97
CA ASN A 137 -14.56 9.28 -1.74
C ASN A 137 -13.96 10.28 -2.75
N ILE A 138 -12.70 10.08 -3.15
CA ILE A 138 -12.05 10.91 -4.19
C ILE A 138 -12.68 10.65 -5.56
N GLU A 139 -12.92 9.38 -5.92
CA GLU A 139 -13.54 8.99 -7.18
C GLU A 139 -14.95 9.59 -7.32
N GLU A 140 -15.80 9.39 -6.30
CA GLU A 140 -17.20 9.81 -6.33
C GLU A 140 -17.38 11.32 -6.14
N ASN A 141 -16.70 11.94 -5.17
CA ASN A 141 -16.99 13.32 -4.77
C ASN A 141 -16.09 14.37 -5.41
N TYR A 142 -14.91 13.99 -5.92
CA TYR A 142 -13.95 14.94 -6.48
C TYR A 142 -13.72 14.73 -7.98
N LEU A 143 -13.38 13.51 -8.40
CA LEU A 143 -13.11 13.21 -9.79
C LEU A 143 -14.40 13.05 -10.61
N GLY A 144 -15.48 12.58 -9.97
CA GLY A 144 -16.76 12.31 -10.63
C GLY A 144 -16.67 11.24 -11.71
N THR A 145 -15.67 10.34 -11.63
CA THR A 145 -15.44 9.30 -12.63
C THR A 145 -14.89 8.04 -11.98
N GLU A 146 -15.21 6.90 -12.59
CA GLU A 146 -14.69 5.60 -12.18
C GLU A 146 -13.18 5.48 -12.49
N ARG A 147 -12.55 4.45 -11.94
CA ARG A 147 -11.17 4.08 -12.27
C ARG A 147 -10.98 3.92 -13.80
N PRO A 148 -9.78 4.27 -14.32
CA PRO A 148 -9.47 4.09 -15.74
C PRO A 148 -9.77 2.68 -16.23
N LEU A 149 -10.41 2.57 -17.39
CA LEU A 149 -10.62 1.29 -18.07
C LEU A 149 -9.34 0.93 -18.84
N ARG A 150 -8.80 -0.26 -18.55
CA ARG A 150 -7.54 -0.79 -19.06
C ARG A 150 -7.75 -2.26 -19.37
N ASN A 151 -7.72 -2.62 -20.66
CA ASN A 151 -7.93 -4.00 -21.10
C ASN A 151 -9.17 -4.65 -20.44
N GLU A 152 -10.33 -4.00 -20.58
CA GLU A 152 -11.63 -4.41 -20.03
C GLU A 152 -11.74 -4.41 -18.48
N LYS A 153 -10.67 -3.99 -17.77
CA LYS A 153 -10.60 -3.95 -16.30
C LYS A 153 -10.52 -2.52 -15.78
N ARG A 154 -11.04 -2.27 -14.58
CA ARG A 154 -11.03 -0.94 -13.95
C ARG A 154 -10.06 -0.89 -12.78
N TYR A 155 -8.89 -0.30 -13.00
CA TYR A 155 -7.88 -0.21 -11.95
C TYR A 155 -6.99 1.04 -12.06
N ASN A 156 -6.54 1.50 -10.89
CA ASN A 156 -5.44 2.44 -10.77
C ASN A 156 -4.14 1.64 -10.74
N TYR A 157 -3.12 2.12 -11.44
CA TYR A 157 -1.78 1.52 -11.44
C TYR A 157 -0.75 2.63 -11.33
N ALA A 158 0.25 2.41 -10.48
CA ALA A 158 1.35 3.34 -10.30
C ALA A 158 2.67 2.57 -10.23
N ILE A 159 3.71 3.16 -10.83
CA ILE A 159 5.10 2.77 -10.64
C ILE A 159 5.72 3.86 -9.75
N GLN A 160 6.17 3.47 -8.57
CA GLN A 160 6.72 4.38 -7.59
C GLN A 160 8.16 3.96 -7.31
N GLU A 161 9.09 4.89 -7.48
CA GLU A 161 10.48 4.65 -7.11
C GLU A 161 10.62 4.56 -5.58
N GLN A 162 11.25 3.48 -5.13
CA GLN A 162 11.47 3.19 -3.73
C GLN A 162 12.97 3.27 -3.43
N GLU A 163 13.38 4.29 -2.68
CA GLU A 163 14.80 4.50 -2.32
C GLU A 163 15.29 3.52 -1.25
N GLN A 164 14.39 2.97 -0.44
CA GLN A 164 14.69 2.04 0.66
C GLN A 164 13.70 0.88 0.66
N THR A 165 14.18 -0.36 0.69
CA THR A 165 13.36 -1.58 0.61
C THR A 165 12.37 -1.72 1.77
N ASP A 166 12.67 -1.12 2.92
CA ASP A 166 11.94 -1.38 4.17
C ASP A 166 10.85 -0.34 4.48
N ILE A 167 10.74 0.70 3.64
CA ILE A 167 9.80 1.80 3.77
C ILE A 167 9.06 1.97 2.44
N GLU A 168 7.75 2.22 2.49
CA GLU A 168 6.99 2.50 1.27
C GLU A 168 7.53 3.73 0.55
N ALA A 169 7.30 3.78 -0.76
CA ALA A 169 7.66 4.95 -1.56
C ALA A 169 7.16 6.25 -0.91
N PHE A 170 8.03 7.27 -0.90
CA PHE A 170 7.75 8.62 -0.40
C PHE A 170 7.35 8.67 1.08
N GLY A 171 7.66 7.63 1.86
CA GLY A 171 7.30 7.55 3.27
C GLY A 171 5.80 7.34 3.51
N MET A 172 5.07 6.83 2.51
CA MET A 172 3.68 6.40 2.69
C MET A 172 3.57 5.40 3.83
N TYR A 173 2.43 5.39 4.53
CA TYR A 173 2.25 4.53 5.70
C TYR A 173 2.05 3.08 5.26
N GLY A 174 3.05 2.23 5.50
CA GLY A 174 3.03 0.85 5.03
C GLY A 174 2.42 -0.15 6.00
N ASN A 175 1.98 -1.27 5.44
CA ASN A 175 1.40 -2.40 6.14
C ASN A 175 2.12 -3.69 5.76
N THR A 176 2.16 -4.65 6.68
CA THR A 176 2.66 -6.00 6.42
C THR A 176 1.81 -7.02 7.14
N TYR A 177 1.75 -8.23 6.60
CA TYR A 177 0.99 -9.33 7.16
C TYR A 177 1.85 -10.58 7.25
N LEU A 178 1.80 -11.24 8.41
CA LEU A 178 2.30 -12.60 8.59
C LEU A 178 1.11 -13.56 8.65
N TYR A 179 1.04 -14.48 7.70
CA TYR A 179 -0.02 -15.50 7.63
C TYR A 179 0.45 -16.80 8.29
N LEU A 180 -0.29 -17.26 9.31
CA LEU A 180 0.01 -18.44 10.14
C LEU A 180 -1.16 -19.46 10.09
N GLY A 181 -1.67 -19.69 8.88
CA GLY A 181 -2.91 -20.45 8.67
C GLY A 181 -4.11 -19.64 9.11
N GLU A 182 -4.87 -20.13 10.08
CA GLU A 182 -6.08 -19.46 10.61
C GLU A 182 -5.83 -18.10 11.30
N VAL A 183 -4.59 -17.76 11.57
CA VAL A 183 -4.21 -16.52 12.27
C VAL A 183 -3.42 -15.64 11.31
N GLN A 184 -3.79 -14.37 11.24
CA GLN A 184 -3.04 -13.35 10.52
C GLN A 184 -2.60 -12.27 11.50
N ILE A 185 -1.31 -11.93 11.48
CA ILE A 185 -0.77 -10.80 12.24
C ILE A 185 -0.55 -9.65 11.26
N GLY A 186 -1.32 -8.57 11.41
CA GLY A 186 -1.15 -7.34 10.63
C GLY A 186 -0.40 -6.29 11.42
N LEU A 187 0.62 -5.68 10.80
CA LEU A 187 1.37 -4.57 11.38
C LEU A 187 1.36 -3.39 10.42
N TYR A 188 0.99 -2.22 10.94
CA TYR A 188 0.93 -0.97 10.18
C TYR A 188 1.98 -0.02 10.74
N ARG A 189 3.06 0.23 9.99
CA ARG A 189 4.13 1.19 10.32
C ARG A 189 5.20 1.23 9.21
N ASN A 190 5.93 2.34 9.11
CA ASN A 190 7.12 2.43 8.27
C ASN A 190 8.38 1.81 8.89
N THR A 191 8.39 1.53 10.18
CA THR A 191 9.50 0.85 10.86
C THR A 191 9.19 -0.61 11.17
N ARG A 192 8.24 -1.21 10.42
CA ARG A 192 7.71 -2.55 10.68
C ARG A 192 8.77 -3.66 10.57
N TYR A 193 9.83 -3.44 9.80
CA TYR A 193 10.97 -4.36 9.68
C TYR A 193 12.18 -3.98 10.55
N THR A 194 12.23 -2.74 11.04
CA THR A 194 13.38 -2.20 11.79
C THR A 194 13.13 -2.09 13.30
N THR A 195 11.94 -2.44 13.77
CA THR A 195 11.59 -2.46 15.20
C THR A 195 11.21 -3.86 15.64
N LEU A 196 11.52 -4.21 16.89
CA LEU A 196 11.11 -5.49 17.46
C LEU A 196 9.59 -5.53 17.60
N ASN A 197 8.97 -6.55 17.00
CA ASN A 197 7.54 -6.82 17.05
C ASN A 197 7.28 -8.32 16.79
N LEU A 198 6.02 -8.77 16.87
CA LEU A 198 5.69 -10.19 16.67
C LEU A 198 6.06 -10.72 15.27
N ILE A 199 6.14 -9.89 14.25
CA ILE A 199 6.55 -10.32 12.90
C ILE A 199 8.08 -10.47 12.85
N THR A 200 8.83 -9.49 13.34
CA THR A 200 10.31 -9.44 13.27
C THR A 200 11.03 -10.22 14.36
N ALA A 201 10.37 -10.53 15.48
CA ALA A 201 10.95 -11.33 16.55
C ALA A 201 11.40 -12.68 16.00
N ASN A 202 12.66 -13.06 16.27
CA ASN A 202 13.22 -14.37 15.96
C ASN A 202 13.04 -15.32 17.16
N LYS A 203 13.59 -16.52 17.05
CA LYS A 203 13.46 -17.56 18.07
C LYS A 203 14.09 -17.10 19.38
N GLU A 204 15.34 -16.65 19.31
CA GLU A 204 16.15 -16.27 20.47
C GLU A 204 15.48 -15.17 21.30
N ILE A 205 14.93 -14.15 20.63
CA ILE A 205 14.26 -13.04 21.31
C ILE A 205 12.98 -13.50 22.02
N LEU A 206 12.22 -14.41 21.40
CA LEU A 206 11.01 -14.94 22.03
C LEU A 206 11.35 -15.87 23.20
N GLU A 207 12.39 -16.71 23.09
CA GLU A 207 12.87 -17.54 24.20
C GLU A 207 13.37 -16.67 25.37
N GLU A 208 14.05 -15.55 25.08
CA GLU A 208 14.48 -14.57 26.09
C GLU A 208 13.29 -13.92 26.80
N HIS A 209 12.26 -13.50 26.05
CA HIS A 209 11.11 -12.78 26.62
C HIS A 209 10.13 -13.67 27.37
N PHE A 210 9.90 -14.90 26.87
CA PHE A 210 8.89 -15.80 27.43
C PHE A 210 9.49 -16.90 28.31
N HIS A 211 10.82 -17.04 28.34
CA HIS A 211 11.56 -18.05 29.11
C HIS A 211 11.18 -19.51 28.78
N ASP A 212 10.61 -19.72 27.60
CA ASP A 212 10.18 -21.02 27.09
C ASP A 212 11.03 -21.44 25.90
N ALA A 213 11.36 -22.73 25.81
CA ALA A 213 12.05 -23.27 24.63
C ALA A 213 11.10 -23.26 23.41
N ILE A 214 11.54 -22.66 22.31
CA ILE A 214 10.74 -22.51 21.09
C ILE A 214 11.30 -23.42 20.01
N THR A 215 10.56 -24.48 19.71
CA THR A 215 10.90 -25.41 18.62
C THR A 215 10.45 -24.87 17.26
N ASP A 216 9.28 -24.21 17.22
CA ASP A 216 8.72 -23.59 16.02
C ASP A 216 8.25 -22.17 16.36
N ILE A 217 8.90 -21.19 15.73
CA ILE A 217 8.63 -19.77 15.91
C ILE A 217 7.24 -19.35 15.43
N ASN A 218 6.78 -19.92 14.32
CA ASN A 218 5.48 -19.59 13.73
C ASN A 218 4.36 -20.20 14.58
N TYR A 219 4.56 -21.41 15.11
CA TYR A 219 3.66 -21.99 16.09
C TYR A 219 3.61 -21.14 17.37
N ALA A 220 4.75 -20.72 17.92
CA ALA A 220 4.80 -19.88 19.11
C ALA A 220 4.05 -18.55 18.91
N LYS A 221 4.32 -17.83 17.81
CA LYS A 221 3.61 -16.60 17.44
C LYS A 221 2.10 -16.82 17.32
N LYS A 222 1.68 -17.95 16.72
CA LYS A 222 0.27 -18.31 16.60
C LYS A 222 -0.39 -18.55 17.97
N GLN A 223 0.28 -19.25 18.88
CA GLN A 223 -0.25 -19.50 20.23
C GLN A 223 -0.35 -18.21 21.05
N LEU A 224 0.63 -17.32 20.96
CA LEU A 224 0.58 -16.02 21.64
C LEU A 224 -0.67 -15.23 21.23
N VAL A 225 -0.99 -15.18 19.94
CA VAL A 225 -2.20 -14.50 19.45
C VAL A 225 -3.48 -15.22 19.91
N LYS A 226 -3.54 -16.56 19.82
CA LYS A 226 -4.71 -17.33 20.29
C LYS A 226 -4.95 -17.14 21.79
N ASN A 227 -3.89 -17.12 22.60
CA ASN A 227 -3.97 -16.89 24.03
C ASN A 227 -4.43 -15.47 24.36
N PHE A 228 -3.96 -14.47 23.62
CA PHE A 228 -4.43 -13.09 23.77
C PHE A 228 -5.94 -12.98 23.52
N VAL A 229 -6.45 -13.61 22.45
CA VAL A 229 -7.89 -13.64 22.13
C VAL A 229 -8.68 -14.41 23.20
N ALA A 230 -8.16 -15.55 23.66
CA ALA A 230 -8.81 -16.36 24.68
C ALA A 230 -8.87 -15.67 26.05
N ALA A 231 -7.81 -14.97 26.44
CA ALA A 231 -7.77 -14.18 27.67
C ALA A 231 -8.84 -13.07 27.64
N ASP A 232 -9.00 -12.37 26.52
CA ASP A 232 -10.04 -11.34 26.35
C ASP A 232 -11.47 -11.90 26.49
N THR A 233 -11.69 -13.15 26.07
CA THR A 233 -13.00 -13.83 26.24
C THR A 233 -13.29 -14.30 27.67
N GLN A 234 -12.29 -14.43 28.55
CA GLN A 234 -12.49 -14.84 29.94
C GLN A 234 -12.90 -13.67 30.87
N TRP A 235 -12.83 -12.43 30.39
CA TRP A 235 -13.30 -11.24 31.09
C TRP A 235 -14.71 -10.78 30.65
N LYS A 236 -15.44 -11.63 29.91
CA LYS A 236 -16.87 -11.49 29.61
C LYS A 236 -17.69 -12.38 30.54
#